data_AF-A0A6N2CMW4-F1
#
_entry.id   AF-A0A6N2CMW4-F1
#
_cell.length_a   1.000
_cell.length_b   1.000
_cell.length_c   1.000
_cell.angle_alpha   90.00
_cell.angle_beta   90.00
_cell.angle_gamma   90.00
#
_symmetry.space_group_name_H-M   'P 1'
#
loop_
_entity.id
_entity.type
_entity.pdbx_description
1 polymer ?
#
loop_
_entity_poly.entity_id
_entity_poly.type
_entity_poly.pdbx_seq_one_letter_code
_entity_poly.pdbx_strand_id
1 'polypeptide(L)'
;MVHTSIILTYVARVVPEDELPAGVSHQFDLTNQMNERISFQALSGSSIAHPIEASSSRNLRVRLLDEAKEPTIEDPVFYRLLSGDGSAIDYPTSQGMTPVWFRDSNGRVLDFSNLIGDDLHLALEDGFYRQIKSVSGLADIVTTDDFGYEIRFYTSDDAGEQGAEGLYEPTGDAYRVIRIENPTEDLNRYDKVRIIDTHDSYSNTSLFTYVPAAEDWQLTEGEGDTKRTEQIIVTTDPTTGNEIETTELLDAENQVISRVRKVIKTFPWNKAVIEEIKDPDGLALTKTYEYYSNSSEAGRYGKEKLIVEADGSWTRFDYDSDGRKIQEVTSWLDSAPSVPEAQAFERVYSYTPVDSRDTADDFDIRPRTVIEKTLGVETSRRYFAYYTDSNTGEFVEIEEKATVQGVAYGAASSLRTVRTYYSMYSLQSRKGRLKSVLHPDGNIVTHDYIQHSLHADYYDYDINADFVEFVDTYAFVDGLQVAIPGKSTRRIVTKSSVGNLTSEKRYVYDGTSWAQISATTQEFSDELSMKGFQLTSRSVDGRTVLDQSWSGPLVTARTDEAGT
;
A
#
# COMPACT_ATOMS: atom_id res chain seq x y z
N MET A 1 2.93 5.10 6.61
CA MET A 1 1.93 5.69 5.70
C MET A 1 0.90 4.67 5.18
N VAL A 2 1.24 3.38 5.01
CA VAL A 2 0.25 2.36 4.54
C VAL A 2 -0.88 2.09 5.55
N HIS A 3 -0.62 2.18 6.85
CA HIS A 3 -1.56 1.74 7.88
C HIS A 3 -2.80 2.63 8.08
N THR A 4 -2.72 3.95 7.82
CA THR A 4 -3.84 4.87 8.06
C THR A 4 -5.03 4.59 7.13
N SER A 5 -4.76 4.18 5.90
CA SER A 5 -5.78 3.80 4.91
C SER A 5 -6.54 2.51 5.26
N ILE A 6 -5.96 1.63 6.08
CA ILE A 6 -6.59 0.35 6.48
C ILE A 6 -7.75 0.61 7.44
N ILE A 7 -7.63 1.60 8.33
CA ILE A 7 -8.66 1.95 9.34
C ILE A 7 -9.95 2.47 8.69
N LEU A 8 -9.89 2.90 7.43
CA LEU A 8 -11.04 3.38 6.66
C LEU A 8 -11.88 2.25 6.03
N THR A 9 -11.42 1.00 6.12
CA THR A 9 -12.17 -0.17 5.63
C THR A 9 -13.07 -0.72 6.74
N TYR A 10 -14.23 -1.26 6.40
CA TYR A 10 -15.20 -1.75 7.39
C TYR A 10 -16.13 -2.82 6.80
N VAL A 11 -16.88 -3.51 7.66
CA VAL A 11 -17.95 -4.42 7.24
C VAL A 11 -19.15 -3.60 6.80
N ALA A 12 -19.37 -3.49 5.49
CA ALA A 12 -20.45 -2.68 4.92
C ALA A 12 -21.83 -3.32 5.10
N ARG A 13 -21.89 -4.65 5.04
CA ARG A 13 -23.13 -5.42 5.11
C ARG A 13 -22.83 -6.85 5.55
N VAL A 14 -23.73 -7.42 6.35
CA VAL A 14 -23.83 -8.87 6.57
C VAL A 14 -25.22 -9.29 6.11
N VAL A 15 -25.30 -10.32 5.27
CA VAL A 15 -26.57 -10.84 4.77
C VAL A 15 -27.20 -11.75 5.83
N PRO A 16 -28.45 -11.50 6.25
CA PRO A 16 -29.17 -12.37 7.19
C PRO A 16 -29.29 -13.81 6.70
N GLU A 17 -29.34 -14.78 7.62
CA GLU A 17 -29.38 -16.21 7.30
C GLU A 17 -30.57 -16.60 6.40
N ASP A 18 -31.73 -15.93 6.58
CA ASP A 18 -32.95 -16.17 5.81
C ASP A 18 -32.90 -15.62 4.37
N GLU A 19 -31.92 -14.79 4.04
CA GLU A 19 -31.67 -14.26 2.70
C GLU A 19 -30.56 -15.01 1.94
N LEU A 20 -29.91 -16.00 2.56
CA LEU A 20 -28.77 -16.68 1.95
C LEU A 20 -29.19 -17.64 0.81
N PRO A 21 -28.42 -17.70 -0.30
CA PRO A 21 -28.62 -18.71 -1.32
C PRO A 21 -28.42 -20.14 -0.79
N ALA A 22 -29.06 -21.13 -1.43
CA ALA A 22 -28.91 -22.53 -1.05
C ALA A 22 -27.44 -22.99 -1.12
N GLY A 23 -26.93 -23.57 -0.03
CA GLY A 23 -25.54 -24.06 0.08
C GLY A 23 -24.51 -23.01 0.47
N VAL A 24 -24.95 -21.78 0.77
CA VAL A 24 -24.13 -20.70 1.33
C VAL A 24 -24.38 -20.63 2.85
N SER A 25 -23.32 -20.54 3.64
CA SER A 25 -23.42 -20.34 5.11
C SER A 25 -23.31 -18.88 5.51
N HIS A 26 -22.52 -18.09 4.79
CA HIS A 26 -22.30 -16.68 5.10
C HIS A 26 -22.13 -15.87 3.82
N GLN A 27 -22.68 -14.66 3.80
CA GLN A 27 -22.44 -13.67 2.77
C GLN A 27 -22.34 -12.28 3.39
N PHE A 28 -21.32 -11.50 2.99
CA PHE A 28 -21.04 -10.19 3.56
C PHE A 28 -20.24 -9.33 2.59
N ASP A 29 -20.25 -8.02 2.83
CA ASP A 29 -19.52 -7.03 2.05
C ASP A 29 -18.45 -6.35 2.93
N LEU A 30 -17.21 -6.33 2.45
CA LEU A 30 -16.15 -5.49 3.02
C LEU A 30 -15.91 -4.30 2.09
N THR A 31 -15.64 -3.13 2.66
CA THR A 31 -15.16 -1.99 1.86
C THR A 31 -13.66 -2.09 1.64
N ASN A 32 -13.21 -1.67 0.45
CA ASN A 32 -11.79 -1.45 0.21
C ASN A 32 -11.41 0.01 0.52
N GLN A 33 -10.14 0.36 0.27
CA GLN A 33 -9.61 1.71 0.57
C GLN A 33 -10.26 2.83 -0.25
N MET A 34 -10.93 2.50 -1.37
CA MET A 34 -11.72 3.42 -2.19
C MET A 34 -13.21 3.42 -1.80
N ASN A 35 -13.56 2.77 -0.69
CA ASN A 35 -14.93 2.57 -0.22
C ASN A 35 -15.82 1.74 -1.16
N GLU A 36 -15.23 1.02 -2.11
CA GLU A 36 -15.99 0.09 -2.96
C GLU A 36 -16.29 -1.17 -2.18
N ARG A 37 -17.51 -1.70 -2.34
CA ARG A 37 -17.94 -2.93 -1.70
C ARG A 37 -17.43 -4.14 -2.47
N ILE A 38 -16.77 -5.05 -1.75
CA ILE A 38 -16.37 -6.36 -2.24
C ILE A 38 -17.21 -7.39 -1.50
N SER A 39 -18.06 -8.10 -2.25
CA SER A 39 -18.92 -9.14 -1.70
C SER A 39 -18.19 -10.48 -1.63
N PHE A 40 -18.31 -11.15 -0.49
CA PHE A 40 -17.75 -12.48 -0.22
C PHE A 40 -18.85 -13.45 0.16
N GLN A 41 -18.65 -14.73 -0.19
CA GLN A 41 -19.52 -15.83 0.24
C GLN A 41 -18.70 -17.01 0.74
N ALA A 42 -19.13 -17.62 1.85
CA ALA A 42 -18.66 -18.91 2.33
C ALA A 42 -19.72 -19.99 2.05
N LEU A 43 -19.30 -21.13 1.48
CA LEU A 43 -20.17 -22.27 1.29
C LEU A 43 -20.38 -23.02 2.61
N SER A 44 -21.51 -23.72 2.75
CA SER A 44 -21.78 -24.56 3.92
C SER A 44 -20.66 -25.58 4.17
N GLY A 45 -20.11 -25.59 5.40
CA GLY A 45 -18.98 -26.43 5.78
C GLY A 45 -17.60 -25.86 5.45
N SER A 46 -17.51 -24.63 4.95
CA SER A 46 -16.25 -23.91 4.72
C SER A 46 -16.06 -22.78 5.73
N SER A 47 -14.84 -22.66 6.28
CA SER A 47 -14.40 -21.50 7.06
C SER A 47 -13.74 -20.43 6.19
N ILE A 48 -13.73 -20.62 4.86
CA ILE A 48 -13.14 -19.71 3.89
C ILE A 48 -14.25 -19.19 2.96
N ALA A 49 -14.31 -17.85 2.87
CA ALA A 49 -15.14 -17.12 1.94
C ALA A 49 -14.34 -16.62 0.73
N HIS A 50 -14.99 -16.66 -0.43
CA HIS A 50 -14.43 -16.24 -1.70
C HIS A 50 -15.21 -15.03 -2.24
N PRO A 51 -14.58 -14.11 -2.98
CA PRO A 51 -15.28 -13.05 -3.69
C PRO A 51 -16.36 -13.62 -4.61
N ILE A 52 -17.54 -13.01 -4.60
CA ILE A 52 -18.65 -13.36 -5.50
C ILE A 52 -18.33 -12.84 -6.91
N GLU A 53 -18.91 -13.47 -7.95
CA GLU A 53 -18.56 -13.38 -9.38
C GLU A 53 -18.17 -11.98 -9.89
N ALA A 54 -18.88 -10.91 -9.50
CA ALA A 54 -18.55 -9.52 -9.87
C ALA A 54 -17.18 -9.03 -9.38
N SER A 55 -16.61 -9.65 -8.35
CA SER A 55 -15.30 -9.32 -7.75
C SER A 55 -14.25 -10.45 -7.91
N SER A 56 -14.56 -11.50 -8.67
CA SER A 56 -13.73 -12.71 -8.83
C SER A 56 -12.34 -12.48 -9.45
N SER A 57 -12.14 -11.35 -10.15
CA SER A 57 -10.82 -10.91 -10.61
C SER A 57 -9.88 -10.65 -9.43
N ARG A 58 -10.41 -10.27 -8.26
CA ARG A 58 -9.63 -10.04 -7.04
C ARG A 58 -9.30 -11.38 -6.38
N ASN A 59 -8.01 -11.67 -6.29
CA ASN A 59 -7.46 -12.85 -5.63
C ASN A 59 -7.43 -12.65 -4.10
N LEU A 60 -8.59 -12.46 -3.50
CA LEU A 60 -8.74 -12.29 -2.05
C LEU A 60 -9.45 -13.50 -1.44
N ARG A 61 -9.21 -13.75 -0.16
CA ARG A 61 -9.95 -14.73 0.65
C ARG A 61 -10.28 -14.11 1.99
N VAL A 62 -11.39 -14.52 2.58
CA VAL A 62 -11.71 -14.15 3.96
C VAL A 62 -11.87 -15.41 4.79
N ARG A 63 -11.13 -15.52 5.88
CA ARG A 63 -11.26 -16.61 6.84
C ARG A 63 -12.25 -16.20 7.93
N LEU A 64 -13.22 -17.06 8.20
CA LEU A 64 -14.21 -16.92 9.27
C LEU A 64 -13.56 -17.37 10.58
N LEU A 65 -13.56 -16.51 11.60
CA LEU A 65 -12.89 -16.78 12.88
C LEU A 65 -13.85 -16.66 14.06
N ASP A 66 -13.65 -17.51 15.08
CA ASP A 66 -14.33 -17.44 16.37
C ASP A 66 -13.74 -16.37 17.31
N GLU A 67 -14.21 -16.32 18.55
CA GLU A 67 -13.71 -15.39 19.59
C GLU A 67 -12.23 -15.61 19.93
N ALA A 68 -11.73 -16.85 19.81
CA ALA A 68 -10.33 -17.21 20.02
C ALA A 68 -9.44 -16.91 18.79
N LYS A 69 -10.02 -16.36 17.72
CA LYS A 69 -9.39 -16.12 16.41
C LYS A 69 -8.97 -17.40 15.69
N GLU A 70 -9.64 -18.52 15.98
CA GLU A 70 -9.46 -19.80 15.31
C GLU A 70 -10.47 -19.96 14.16
N PRO A 71 -10.14 -20.69 13.08
CA PRO A 71 -11.06 -20.89 11.95
C PRO A 71 -12.35 -21.59 12.39
N THR A 72 -13.51 -21.03 12.01
CA THR A 72 -14.82 -21.59 12.35
C THR A 72 -15.71 -21.75 11.11
N ILE A 73 -16.62 -22.73 11.16
CA ILE A 73 -17.70 -22.93 10.19
C ILE A 73 -19.08 -22.53 10.75
N GLU A 74 -19.13 -22.21 12.05
CA GLU A 74 -20.30 -21.69 12.76
C GLU A 74 -20.30 -20.15 12.71
N ASP A 75 -20.96 -19.48 13.66
CA ASP A 75 -21.07 -18.02 13.73
C ASP A 75 -19.69 -17.35 13.97
N PRO A 76 -19.16 -16.58 13.01
CA PRO A 76 -17.89 -15.91 13.17
C PRO A 76 -18.02 -14.64 14.02
N VAL A 77 -17.01 -14.41 14.86
CA VAL A 77 -16.80 -13.15 15.59
C VAL A 77 -15.91 -12.20 14.78
N PHE A 78 -15.00 -12.74 13.96
CA PHE A 78 -14.16 -11.95 13.07
C PHE A 78 -14.13 -12.47 11.63
N TYR A 79 -14.00 -11.54 10.70
CA TYR A 79 -13.60 -11.80 9.32
C TYR A 79 -12.12 -11.44 9.15
N ARG A 80 -11.27 -12.42 8.82
CA ARG A 80 -9.86 -12.17 8.49
C ARG A 80 -9.67 -12.11 6.98
N LEU A 81 -9.52 -10.90 6.44
CA LEU A 81 -9.15 -10.70 5.04
C LEU A 81 -7.69 -11.10 4.83
N LEU A 82 -7.47 -12.04 3.90
CA LEU A 82 -6.16 -12.49 3.43
C LEU A 82 -5.86 -11.86 2.08
N SER A 83 -4.86 -10.99 2.03
CA SER A 83 -4.40 -10.36 0.78
C SER A 83 -3.52 -11.30 -0.06
N GLY A 84 -3.03 -12.37 0.56
CA GLY A 84 -2.20 -13.40 -0.06
C GLY A 84 -0.69 -13.14 0.02
N ASP A 85 -0.24 -11.90 0.20
CA ASP A 85 1.18 -11.53 0.34
C ASP A 85 1.74 -11.79 1.76
N GLY A 86 1.00 -12.52 2.59
CA GLY A 86 1.26 -12.72 4.02
C GLY A 86 0.56 -11.70 4.92
N SER A 87 0.05 -10.60 4.37
CA SER A 87 -0.74 -9.62 5.13
C SER A 87 -2.15 -10.11 5.40
N ALA A 88 -2.68 -9.69 6.54
CA ALA A 88 -4.03 -10.04 6.98
C ALA A 88 -4.66 -8.93 7.82
N ILE A 89 -5.97 -8.75 7.71
CA ILE A 89 -6.74 -7.75 8.47
C ILE A 89 -7.91 -8.46 9.15
N ASP A 90 -8.11 -8.24 10.46
CA ASP A 90 -9.29 -8.73 11.19
C ASP A 90 -10.33 -7.62 11.32
N TYR A 91 -11.55 -7.93 10.88
CA TYR A 91 -12.74 -7.11 11.06
C TYR A 91 -13.68 -7.78 12.07
N PRO A 92 -14.25 -7.05 13.03
CA PRO A 92 -15.42 -7.54 13.76
C PRO A 92 -16.58 -7.81 12.79
N THR A 93 -17.36 -8.87 12.99
CA THR A 93 -18.47 -9.20 12.06
C THR A 93 -19.65 -8.24 12.13
N SER A 94 -19.68 -7.34 13.12
CA SER A 94 -20.71 -6.31 13.24
C SER A 94 -20.58 -5.23 12.14
N GLN A 95 -21.71 -4.89 11.53
CA GLN A 95 -21.77 -3.87 10.47
C GLN A 95 -21.26 -2.51 10.96
N GLY A 96 -20.50 -1.81 10.13
CA GLY A 96 -19.95 -0.48 10.41
C GLY A 96 -18.71 -0.45 11.29
N MET A 97 -18.23 -1.60 11.79
CA MET A 97 -17.01 -1.67 12.59
C MET A 97 -15.76 -1.65 11.71
N THR A 98 -14.77 -0.86 12.13
CA THR A 98 -13.43 -0.77 11.54
C THR A 98 -12.56 -1.96 11.98
N PRO A 99 -11.38 -2.17 11.37
CA PRO A 99 -10.54 -3.30 11.70
C PRO A 99 -9.98 -3.18 13.11
N VAL A 100 -9.85 -4.32 13.79
CA VAL A 100 -9.29 -4.39 15.14
C VAL A 100 -7.84 -4.86 15.15
N TRP A 101 -7.38 -5.49 14.07
CA TRP A 101 -6.03 -6.03 13.99
C TRP A 101 -5.54 -6.07 12.54
N PHE A 102 -4.24 -5.84 12.34
CA PHE A 102 -3.59 -5.96 11.06
C PHE A 102 -2.21 -6.57 11.22
N ARG A 103 -1.84 -7.44 10.27
CA ARG A 103 -0.48 -7.93 10.06
C ARG A 103 -0.04 -7.57 8.66
N ASP A 104 1.12 -6.95 8.53
CA ASP A 104 1.74 -6.73 7.23
C ASP A 104 2.47 -7.97 6.70
N SER A 105 2.97 -7.90 5.46
CA SER A 105 3.70 -8.99 4.80
C SER A 105 5.02 -9.38 5.49
N ASN A 106 5.55 -8.52 6.36
CA ASN A 106 6.77 -8.75 7.13
C ASN A 106 6.49 -9.27 8.55
N GLY A 107 5.22 -9.51 8.90
CA GLY A 107 4.81 -9.98 10.21
C GLY A 107 4.67 -8.88 11.26
N ARG A 108 4.76 -7.59 10.88
CA ARG A 108 4.44 -6.50 11.80
C ARG A 108 2.96 -6.48 12.10
N VAL A 109 2.66 -6.60 13.39
CA VAL A 109 1.30 -6.58 13.91
C VAL A 109 0.98 -5.20 14.45
N LEU A 110 -0.17 -4.66 14.04
CA LEU A 110 -0.84 -3.52 14.64
C LEU A 110 -2.13 -4.01 15.26
N ASP A 111 -2.32 -3.67 16.53
CA ASP A 111 -3.54 -3.98 17.27
C ASP A 111 -4.34 -2.69 17.46
N PHE A 112 -5.39 -2.54 16.68
CA PHE A 112 -6.21 -1.33 16.65
C PHE A 112 -7.16 -1.25 17.83
N SER A 113 -7.47 -2.36 18.51
CA SER A 113 -8.31 -2.32 19.71
C SER A 113 -7.70 -1.47 20.84
N ASN A 114 -6.38 -1.30 20.83
CA ASN A 114 -5.62 -0.52 21.81
C ASN A 114 -5.09 0.82 21.25
N LEU A 115 -5.20 1.06 19.93
CA LEU A 115 -4.78 2.32 19.30
C LEU A 115 -5.87 3.40 19.37
N ILE A 116 -7.15 3.00 19.48
CA ILE A 116 -8.27 3.92 19.71
C ILE A 116 -8.22 4.35 21.19
N GLY A 117 -7.74 5.57 21.43
CA GLY A 117 -7.47 6.10 22.77
C GLY A 117 -6.40 7.19 22.70
N ASP A 118 -5.13 6.82 22.89
CA ASP A 118 -4.03 7.78 23.06
C ASP A 118 -3.31 8.18 21.75
N ASP A 119 -3.26 7.29 20.75
CA ASP A 119 -2.46 7.50 19.51
C ASP A 119 -3.29 7.98 18.31
N LEU A 120 -4.55 7.56 18.25
CA LEU A 120 -5.53 7.91 17.23
C LEU A 120 -6.92 7.95 17.87
N HIS A 121 -7.54 9.13 17.89
CA HIS A 121 -8.93 9.28 18.31
C HIS A 121 -9.80 9.60 17.09
N LEU A 122 -10.81 8.75 16.87
CA LEU A 122 -11.81 8.93 15.82
C LEU A 122 -13.12 9.33 16.50
N ALA A 123 -13.57 10.55 16.27
CA ALA A 123 -14.91 10.97 16.67
C ALA A 123 -15.85 10.85 15.47
N LEU A 124 -16.98 10.18 15.69
CA LEU A 124 -18.04 10.05 14.72
C LEU A 124 -19.26 10.87 15.17
N GLU A 125 -19.94 11.49 14.21
CA GLU A 125 -21.25 12.14 14.39
C GLU A 125 -22.21 11.52 13.37
N ASP A 126 -23.32 10.95 13.84
CA ASP A 126 -24.29 10.20 13.01
C ASP A 126 -23.68 9.12 12.10
N GLY A 127 -22.58 8.50 12.54
CA GLY A 127 -21.87 7.45 11.79
C GLY A 127 -20.90 7.98 10.73
N PHE A 128 -20.73 9.30 10.60
CA PHE A 128 -19.76 9.95 9.74
C PHE A 128 -18.57 10.48 10.54
N TYR A 129 -17.40 10.60 9.91
CA TYR A 129 -16.23 11.18 10.57
C TYR A 129 -16.48 12.65 10.88
N ARG A 130 -16.35 13.01 12.16
CA ARG A 130 -16.38 14.39 12.65
C ARG A 130 -14.98 14.90 12.97
N GLN A 131 -14.17 14.07 13.64
CA GLN A 131 -12.78 14.40 13.96
C GLN A 131 -11.85 13.18 13.89
N ILE A 132 -10.61 13.43 13.47
CA ILE A 132 -9.52 12.45 13.44
C ILE A 132 -8.31 13.10 14.11
N LYS A 133 -8.06 12.77 15.38
CA LYS A 133 -6.87 13.24 16.12
C LYS A 133 -5.80 12.15 16.09
N SER A 134 -4.57 12.54 15.78
CA SER A 134 -3.38 11.69 15.95
C SER A 134 -2.24 12.48 16.56
N VAL A 135 -1.10 11.82 16.79
CA VAL A 135 0.18 12.47 17.14
C VAL A 135 0.58 13.56 16.16
N SER A 136 0.11 13.47 14.91
CA SER A 136 0.41 14.45 13.87
C SER A 136 -0.41 15.73 13.96
N GLY A 137 -1.51 15.75 14.71
CA GLY A 137 -2.46 16.86 14.69
C GLY A 137 -3.90 16.36 14.60
N LEU A 138 -4.81 17.29 14.34
CA LEU A 138 -6.24 17.05 14.26
C LEU A 138 -6.75 17.37 12.86
N ALA A 139 -7.57 16.50 12.28
CA ALA A 139 -8.45 16.83 11.17
C ALA A 139 -9.88 16.98 11.71
N ASP A 140 -10.46 18.15 11.52
CA ASP A 140 -11.79 18.54 11.99
C ASP A 140 -12.71 18.74 10.79
N ILE A 141 -13.76 17.92 10.67
CA ILE A 141 -14.68 17.92 9.52
C ILE A 141 -15.92 18.69 9.92
N VAL A 142 -16.06 19.93 9.44
CA VAL A 142 -17.09 20.88 9.86
C VAL A 142 -18.02 21.17 8.70
N THR A 143 -19.30 20.81 8.84
CA THR A 143 -20.35 21.25 7.90
C THR A 143 -20.48 22.78 7.99
N THR A 144 -20.28 23.47 6.87
CA THR A 144 -20.34 24.94 6.83
C THR A 144 -21.77 25.43 6.62
N ASP A 145 -22.52 24.74 5.76
CA ASP A 145 -23.91 24.99 5.42
C ASP A 145 -24.50 23.74 4.72
N ASP A 146 -25.72 23.86 4.21
CA ASP A 146 -26.43 22.79 3.50
C ASP A 146 -25.72 22.35 2.19
N PHE A 147 -24.73 23.11 1.70
CA PHE A 147 -24.07 22.90 0.43
C PHE A 147 -22.60 22.51 0.55
N GLY A 148 -22.01 22.49 1.74
CA GLY A 148 -20.59 22.21 1.87
C GLY A 148 -20.10 21.92 3.27
N TYR A 149 -18.87 21.44 3.32
CA TYR A 149 -18.12 21.22 4.54
C TYR A 149 -16.64 21.53 4.32
N GLU A 150 -15.94 21.74 5.42
CA GLU A 150 -14.50 21.96 5.45
C GLU A 150 -13.83 20.84 6.23
N ILE A 151 -12.71 20.35 5.72
CA ILE A 151 -11.75 19.56 6.48
C ILE A 151 -10.64 20.51 6.91
N ARG A 152 -10.64 20.86 8.19
CA ARG A 152 -9.69 21.78 8.80
C ARG A 152 -8.61 20.99 9.50
N PHE A 153 -7.36 21.24 9.13
CA PHE A 153 -6.22 20.59 9.74
C PHE A 153 -5.55 21.53 10.73
N TYR A 154 -5.38 21.04 11.95
CA TYR A 154 -4.71 21.72 13.05
C TYR A 154 -3.44 20.97 13.43
N THR A 155 -2.46 21.73 13.93
CA THR A 155 -1.24 21.17 14.50
C THR A 155 -1.56 20.32 15.74
N SER A 156 -0.57 19.68 16.35
CA SER A 156 -0.86 18.93 17.58
C SER A 156 -1.14 19.87 18.74
N ASP A 157 -0.41 20.99 18.82
CA ASP A 157 -0.60 22.01 19.85
C ASP A 157 -1.92 22.77 19.71
N ASP A 158 -2.35 23.06 18.47
CA ASP A 158 -3.59 23.79 18.21
C ASP A 158 -4.84 22.89 18.20
N ALA A 159 -4.68 21.56 18.31
CA ALA A 159 -5.81 20.64 18.39
C ALA A 159 -6.68 20.88 19.65
N GLY A 160 -6.09 21.46 20.69
CA GLY A 160 -6.75 21.73 21.96
C GLY A 160 -7.12 20.48 22.76
N GLU A 161 -7.95 20.68 23.78
CA GLU A 161 -8.39 19.62 24.70
C GLU A 161 -9.72 19.02 24.26
N GLN A 162 -10.00 17.79 24.70
CA GLN A 162 -11.28 17.16 24.46
C GLN A 162 -12.35 17.73 25.39
N GLY A 163 -13.41 18.28 24.81
CA GLY A 163 -14.59 18.78 25.51
C GLY A 163 -15.51 17.67 26.03
N ALA A 164 -16.59 18.07 26.72
CA ALA A 164 -17.52 17.14 27.38
C ALA A 164 -18.28 16.20 26.42
N GLU A 165 -18.35 16.54 25.14
CA GLU A 165 -19.02 15.77 24.08
C GLU A 165 -18.07 14.82 23.33
N GLY A 166 -16.81 14.72 23.77
CA GLY A 166 -15.81 13.84 23.14
C GLY A 166 -15.19 14.42 21.87
N LEU A 167 -15.42 15.71 21.57
CA LEU A 167 -14.77 16.44 20.49
C LEU A 167 -13.64 17.30 21.03
N TYR A 168 -12.53 17.38 20.29
CA TYR A 168 -11.43 18.31 20.53
C TYR A 168 -11.86 19.73 20.18
N GLU A 169 -11.47 20.70 21.00
CA GLU A 169 -11.77 22.14 20.83
C GLU A 169 -10.50 22.89 20.36
N PRO A 170 -10.31 23.15 19.04
CA PRO A 170 -9.10 23.77 18.54
C PRO A 170 -8.91 25.18 19.08
N THR A 171 -7.67 25.54 19.41
CA THR A 171 -7.31 26.82 20.05
C THR A 171 -6.60 27.81 19.12
N GLY A 172 -6.16 27.36 17.95
CA GLY A 172 -5.48 28.15 16.91
C GLY A 172 -6.21 28.13 15.55
N ASP A 173 -5.58 28.74 14.54
CA ASP A 173 -6.10 28.72 13.17
C ASP A 173 -5.75 27.40 12.46
N ALA A 174 -6.64 26.92 11.59
CA ALA A 174 -6.36 25.76 10.76
C ALA A 174 -5.30 26.11 9.72
N TYR A 175 -4.27 25.29 9.60
CA TYR A 175 -3.16 25.56 8.68
C TYR A 175 -3.39 25.08 7.26
N ARG A 176 -4.29 24.11 7.12
CA ARG A 176 -4.80 23.64 5.85
C ARG A 176 -6.31 23.53 5.97
N VAL A 177 -7.00 24.01 4.95
CA VAL A 177 -8.45 23.87 4.84
C VAL A 177 -8.76 23.29 3.47
N ILE A 178 -9.37 22.10 3.45
CA ILE A 178 -9.96 21.54 2.24
C ILE A 178 -11.46 21.79 2.32
N ARG A 179 -11.96 22.72 1.52
CA ARG A 179 -13.39 22.99 1.40
C ARG A 179 -13.96 22.15 0.27
N ILE A 180 -14.97 21.34 0.57
CA ILE A 180 -15.74 20.56 -0.42
C ILE A 180 -17.16 21.11 -0.43
N GLU A 181 -17.62 21.58 -1.58
CA GLU A 181 -18.92 22.20 -1.69
C GLU A 181 -19.62 21.91 -3.01
N ASN A 182 -20.94 22.04 -3.00
CA ASN A 182 -21.79 22.14 -4.16
C ASN A 182 -21.84 23.61 -4.60
N PRO A 183 -21.13 24.00 -5.68
CA PRO A 183 -21.04 25.39 -6.11
C PRO A 183 -22.34 25.91 -6.76
N THR A 184 -23.38 25.07 -6.88
CA THR A 184 -24.68 25.48 -7.43
C THR A 184 -25.61 26.07 -6.37
N GLU A 185 -25.34 25.85 -5.08
CA GLU A 185 -26.17 26.28 -3.96
C GLU A 185 -27.64 25.81 -4.08
N ASP A 186 -27.85 24.62 -4.66
CA ASP A 186 -29.16 23.98 -4.78
C ASP A 186 -29.07 22.50 -4.40
N LEU A 187 -29.83 22.10 -3.37
CA LEU A 187 -29.86 20.74 -2.83
C LEU A 187 -30.35 19.70 -3.85
N ASN A 188 -31.07 20.13 -4.88
CA ASN A 188 -31.55 19.26 -5.95
C ASN A 188 -30.54 19.13 -7.11
N ARG A 189 -29.42 19.85 -7.04
CA ARG A 189 -28.38 19.90 -8.07
C ARG A 189 -27.02 19.55 -7.49
N TYR A 190 -26.73 18.27 -7.47
CA TYR A 190 -25.45 17.71 -7.00
C TYR A 190 -24.56 17.27 -8.16
N ASP A 191 -24.77 17.81 -9.36
CA ASP A 191 -24.00 17.52 -10.58
C ASP A 191 -22.63 18.22 -10.62
N LYS A 192 -22.29 19.01 -9.60
CA LYS A 192 -21.01 19.71 -9.48
C LYS A 192 -20.48 19.65 -8.06
N VAL A 193 -19.18 19.43 -7.94
CA VAL A 193 -18.45 19.52 -6.68
C VAL A 193 -17.22 20.38 -6.90
N ARG A 194 -17.05 21.42 -6.09
CA ARG A 194 -15.85 22.24 -6.06
C ARG A 194 -15.04 21.86 -4.83
N ILE A 195 -13.76 21.57 -5.03
CA ILE A 195 -12.80 21.32 -3.97
C ILE A 195 -11.79 22.46 -3.99
N ILE A 196 -11.62 23.12 -2.86
CA ILE A 196 -10.66 24.21 -2.67
C ILE A 196 -9.70 23.78 -1.57
N ASP A 197 -8.43 23.56 -1.92
CA ASP A 197 -7.37 23.21 -0.98
C ASP A 197 -6.51 24.44 -0.70
N THR A 198 -6.59 24.94 0.54
CA THR A 198 -5.91 26.17 0.95
C THR A 198 -4.87 25.88 2.01
N HIS A 199 -3.66 26.39 1.80
CA HIS A 199 -2.52 26.34 2.71
C HIS A 199 -1.89 27.73 2.79
N ASP A 200 -2.08 28.47 3.88
CA ASP A 200 -1.69 29.88 3.98
C ASP A 200 -2.14 30.71 2.75
N SER A 201 -1.18 31.19 1.96
CA SER A 201 -1.40 31.98 0.74
C SER A 201 -1.59 31.13 -0.51
N TYR A 202 -1.28 29.84 -0.45
CA TYR A 202 -1.50 28.89 -1.53
C TYR A 202 -2.96 28.44 -1.54
N SER A 203 -3.57 28.47 -2.71
CA SER A 203 -4.90 27.91 -2.93
C SER A 203 -4.95 27.21 -4.27
N ASN A 204 -5.50 26.01 -4.31
CA ASN A 204 -5.80 25.28 -5.53
C ASN A 204 -7.29 24.96 -5.59
N THR A 205 -7.90 25.16 -6.75
CA THR A 205 -9.32 24.89 -6.97
C THR A 205 -9.49 23.84 -8.06
N SER A 206 -10.23 22.80 -7.74
CA SER A 206 -10.62 21.73 -8.65
C SER A 206 -12.14 21.69 -8.76
N LEU A 207 -12.67 21.63 -9.98
CA LEU A 207 -14.09 21.52 -10.26
C LEU A 207 -14.41 20.17 -10.90
N PHE A 208 -15.19 19.37 -10.20
CA PHE A 208 -15.78 18.15 -10.71
C PHE A 208 -17.18 18.46 -11.25
N THR A 209 -17.46 18.06 -12.49
CA THR A 209 -18.79 18.15 -13.10
C THR A 209 -19.22 16.77 -13.54
N TYR A 210 -20.33 16.28 -13.03
CA TYR A 210 -20.86 14.96 -13.38
C TYR A 210 -21.33 14.97 -14.83
N VAL A 211 -20.96 13.93 -15.58
CA VAL A 211 -21.29 13.71 -16.98
C VAL A 211 -22.22 12.49 -17.04
N PRO A 212 -23.55 12.67 -17.04
CA PRO A 212 -24.50 11.56 -16.97
C PRO A 212 -24.36 10.54 -18.11
N ALA A 213 -23.94 10.98 -19.30
CA ALA A 213 -23.73 10.10 -20.44
C ALA A 213 -22.55 9.15 -20.27
N ALA A 214 -21.57 9.52 -19.42
CA ALA A 214 -20.41 8.70 -19.09
C ALA A 214 -20.57 7.97 -17.75
N GLU A 215 -21.60 8.30 -16.97
CA GLU A 215 -21.73 7.89 -15.56
C GLU A 215 -20.48 8.23 -14.71
N ASP A 216 -19.79 9.33 -15.06
CA ASP A 216 -18.50 9.70 -14.48
C ASP A 216 -18.34 11.22 -14.31
N TRP A 217 -17.26 11.66 -13.66
CA TRP A 217 -16.94 13.05 -13.40
C TRP A 217 -15.87 13.61 -14.34
N GLN A 218 -16.12 14.79 -14.89
CA GLN A 218 -15.12 15.61 -15.55
C GLN A 218 -14.40 16.47 -14.50
N LEU A 219 -13.07 16.43 -14.49
CA LEU A 219 -12.22 17.28 -13.64
C LEU A 219 -11.74 18.50 -14.43
N THR A 220 -11.83 19.68 -13.83
CA THR A 220 -11.17 20.89 -14.33
C THR A 220 -10.31 21.50 -13.23
N GLU A 221 -9.05 21.76 -13.54
CA GLU A 221 -8.05 22.33 -12.62
C GLU A 221 -7.34 23.52 -13.26
N GLY A 222 -6.84 24.42 -12.42
CA GLY A 222 -6.10 25.60 -12.86
C GLY A 222 -6.99 26.69 -13.49
N GLU A 223 -6.36 27.82 -13.80
CA GLU A 223 -7.01 28.98 -14.42
C GLU A 223 -6.17 29.55 -15.56
N GLY A 224 -6.82 30.30 -16.46
CA GLY A 224 -6.17 30.88 -17.64
C GLY A 224 -5.42 29.82 -18.45
N ASP A 225 -4.19 30.14 -18.84
CA ASP A 225 -3.32 29.26 -19.65
C ASP A 225 -2.89 27.97 -18.92
N THR A 226 -3.05 27.91 -17.59
CA THR A 226 -2.75 26.69 -16.81
C THR A 226 -3.94 25.76 -16.66
N LYS A 227 -5.12 26.18 -17.14
CA LYS A 227 -6.34 25.39 -17.07
C LYS A 227 -6.16 24.08 -17.83
N ARG A 228 -6.59 22.99 -17.22
CA ARG A 228 -6.69 21.67 -17.84
C ARG A 228 -8.03 21.04 -17.52
N THR A 229 -8.56 20.28 -18.46
CA THR A 229 -9.80 19.53 -18.27
C THR A 229 -9.55 18.07 -18.62
N GLU A 230 -9.85 17.17 -17.70
CA GLU A 230 -9.89 15.72 -17.95
C GLU A 230 -11.34 15.27 -18.00
N GLN A 231 -11.72 14.58 -19.07
CA GLN A 231 -13.08 14.09 -19.28
C GLN A 231 -13.11 12.66 -19.80
N ILE A 232 -14.21 11.97 -19.52
CA ILE A 232 -14.50 10.63 -20.02
C ILE A 232 -15.75 10.68 -20.90
N ILE A 233 -15.67 10.04 -22.06
CA ILE A 233 -16.76 9.89 -23.02
C ILE A 233 -17.04 8.40 -23.17
N VAL A 234 -18.26 7.97 -22.86
CA VAL A 234 -18.68 6.57 -23.01
C VAL A 234 -19.65 6.46 -24.19
N THR A 235 -19.40 5.50 -25.06
CA THR A 235 -20.28 5.13 -26.18
C THR A 235 -20.42 3.62 -26.26
N THR A 236 -21.34 3.12 -27.08
CA THR A 236 -21.48 1.68 -27.34
C THR A 236 -21.16 1.39 -28.80
N ASP A 237 -20.29 0.41 -29.04
CA ASP A 237 -20.01 -0.10 -30.36
C ASP A 237 -21.30 -0.73 -30.95
N PRO A 238 -21.83 -0.23 -32.07
CA PRO A 238 -23.11 -0.69 -32.61
C PRO A 238 -23.05 -2.10 -33.21
N THR A 239 -21.86 -2.64 -33.46
CA THR A 239 -21.65 -3.96 -34.07
C THR A 239 -21.50 -5.04 -33.01
N THR A 240 -20.71 -4.76 -31.97
CA THR A 240 -20.36 -5.74 -30.93
C THR A 240 -21.18 -5.58 -29.66
N GLY A 241 -21.78 -4.40 -29.44
CA GLY A 241 -22.41 -4.05 -28.16
C GLY A 241 -21.42 -3.79 -27.04
N ASN A 242 -20.11 -3.75 -27.32
CA ASN A 242 -19.09 -3.42 -26.35
C ASN A 242 -19.16 -1.93 -26.00
N GLU A 243 -18.79 -1.60 -24.77
CA GLU A 243 -18.67 -0.22 -24.32
C GLU A 243 -17.31 0.36 -24.79
N ILE A 244 -17.29 1.62 -25.18
CA ILE A 244 -16.09 2.34 -25.60
C ILE A 244 -15.95 3.55 -24.68
N GLU A 245 -14.95 3.52 -23.81
CA GLU A 245 -14.57 4.61 -22.92
C GLU A 245 -13.42 5.39 -23.56
N THR A 246 -13.55 6.71 -23.70
CA THR A 246 -12.50 7.58 -24.22
C THR A 246 -12.17 8.64 -23.17
N THR A 247 -10.94 8.60 -22.66
CA THR A 247 -10.41 9.63 -21.76
C THR A 247 -9.66 10.68 -22.57
N GLU A 248 -9.97 11.95 -22.33
CA GLU A 248 -9.33 13.08 -22.98
C GLU A 248 -8.78 14.06 -21.96
N LEU A 249 -7.56 14.55 -22.21
CA LEU A 249 -6.99 15.69 -21.53
C LEU A 249 -6.99 16.88 -22.48
N LEU A 250 -7.63 17.97 -22.09
CA LEU A 250 -7.75 19.20 -22.84
C LEU A 250 -6.96 20.34 -22.20
N ASP A 251 -6.43 21.24 -23.02
CA ASP A 251 -5.83 22.51 -22.58
C ASP A 251 -6.88 23.60 -22.32
N ALA A 252 -6.40 24.81 -22.02
CA ALA A 252 -7.22 25.98 -21.75
C ALA A 252 -8.11 26.38 -22.96
N GLU A 253 -7.63 26.14 -24.17
CA GLU A 253 -8.33 26.37 -25.45
C GLU A 253 -9.29 25.23 -25.84
N ASN A 254 -9.42 24.19 -25.01
CA ASN A 254 -10.15 22.96 -25.27
C ASN A 254 -9.60 22.14 -26.45
N GLN A 255 -8.30 22.21 -26.71
CA GLN A 255 -7.62 21.31 -27.63
C GLN A 255 -7.22 20.03 -26.90
N VAL A 256 -7.39 18.89 -27.56
CA VAL A 256 -7.02 17.59 -27.00
C VAL A 256 -5.50 17.45 -27.02
N ILE A 257 -4.89 17.36 -25.83
CA ILE A 257 -3.47 17.12 -25.63
C ILE A 257 -3.17 15.62 -25.62
N SER A 258 -4.08 14.82 -25.04
CA SER A 258 -3.94 13.38 -24.93
C SER A 258 -5.30 12.72 -25.04
N ARG A 259 -5.34 11.56 -25.70
CA ARG A 259 -6.54 10.73 -25.86
C ARG A 259 -6.18 9.26 -25.69
N VAL A 260 -6.96 8.56 -24.87
CA VAL A 260 -6.87 7.11 -24.66
C VAL A 260 -8.24 6.51 -24.84
N ARG A 261 -8.36 5.46 -25.66
CA ARG A 261 -9.61 4.73 -25.89
C ARG A 261 -9.52 3.33 -25.31
N LYS A 262 -10.49 2.90 -24.52
CA LYS A 262 -10.65 1.52 -24.05
C LYS A 262 -11.91 0.90 -24.64
N VAL A 263 -11.82 -0.34 -25.10
CA VAL A 263 -12.98 -1.16 -25.46
C VAL A 263 -13.24 -2.14 -24.33
N ILE A 264 -14.41 -2.03 -23.72
CA ILE A 264 -14.83 -2.78 -22.54
C ILE A 264 -15.91 -3.77 -22.96
N LYS A 265 -15.68 -5.04 -22.65
CA LYS A 265 -16.63 -6.13 -22.91
C LYS A 265 -17.26 -6.59 -21.61
N THR A 266 -18.58 -6.75 -21.61
CA THR A 266 -19.32 -7.38 -20.51
C THR A 266 -19.21 -8.90 -20.64
N PHE A 267 -18.51 -9.54 -19.71
CA PHE A 267 -18.47 -10.98 -19.54
C PHE A 267 -19.44 -11.43 -18.44
N PRO A 268 -19.74 -12.74 -18.32
CA PRO A 268 -20.61 -13.22 -17.23
C PRO A 268 -20.04 -12.95 -15.84
N TRP A 269 -18.72 -12.82 -15.69
CA TRP A 269 -18.09 -12.51 -14.41
C TRP A 269 -18.03 -11.00 -14.12
N ASN A 270 -17.65 -10.17 -15.09
CA ASN A 270 -17.64 -8.69 -14.98
C ASN A 270 -17.39 -8.03 -16.35
N LYS A 271 -17.42 -6.70 -16.41
CA LYS A 271 -16.81 -5.90 -17.46
C LYS A 271 -15.28 -6.01 -17.40
N ALA A 272 -14.63 -6.17 -18.55
CA ALA A 272 -13.18 -6.13 -18.66
C ALA A 272 -12.73 -5.43 -19.94
N VAL A 273 -11.62 -4.70 -19.88
CA VAL A 273 -11.00 -4.05 -21.04
C VAL A 273 -10.39 -5.11 -21.94
N ILE A 274 -10.79 -5.17 -23.20
CA ILE A 274 -10.23 -6.10 -24.19
C ILE A 274 -9.27 -5.41 -25.17
N GLU A 275 -9.33 -4.08 -25.26
CA GLU A 275 -8.46 -3.26 -26.09
C GLU A 275 -8.23 -1.91 -25.41
N GLU A 276 -7.00 -1.42 -25.42
CA GLU A 276 -6.63 -0.05 -25.04
C GLU A 276 -5.81 0.56 -26.18
N ILE A 277 -6.16 1.76 -26.63
CA ILE A 277 -5.50 2.46 -27.72
C ILE A 277 -5.06 3.83 -27.21
N LYS A 278 -3.75 4.05 -27.18
CA LYS A 278 -3.18 5.38 -26.94
C LYS A 278 -3.04 6.13 -28.26
N ASP A 279 -3.45 7.40 -28.26
CA ASP A 279 -3.46 8.26 -29.45
C ASP A 279 -4.23 7.63 -30.63
N PRO A 280 -5.53 7.32 -30.45
CA PRO A 280 -6.32 6.57 -31.44
C PRO A 280 -6.46 7.29 -32.80
N ASP A 281 -6.29 8.61 -32.85
CA ASP A 281 -6.35 9.40 -34.08
C ASP A 281 -4.97 9.67 -34.71
N GLY A 282 -3.89 9.26 -34.04
CA GLY A 282 -2.52 9.40 -34.48
C GLY A 282 -1.84 8.04 -34.67
N LEU A 283 -0.91 7.70 -33.77
CA LEU A 283 -0.15 6.44 -33.85
C LEU A 283 -0.98 5.19 -33.58
N ALA A 284 -2.12 5.33 -32.91
CA ALA A 284 -3.01 4.24 -32.52
C ALA A 284 -2.25 3.06 -31.90
N LEU A 285 -1.50 3.34 -30.83
CA LEU A 285 -0.72 2.32 -30.12
C LEU A 285 -1.68 1.41 -29.37
N THR A 286 -1.99 0.26 -29.97
CA THR A 286 -3.01 -0.68 -29.50
C THR A 286 -2.43 -1.79 -28.64
N LYS A 287 -3.01 -1.96 -27.46
CA LYS A 287 -2.80 -3.08 -26.55
C LYS A 287 -4.07 -3.91 -26.46
N THR A 288 -3.97 -5.23 -26.53
CA THR A 288 -5.13 -6.14 -26.45
C THR A 288 -5.01 -7.12 -25.29
N TYR A 289 -6.16 -7.49 -24.74
CA TYR A 289 -6.27 -8.40 -23.61
C TYR A 289 -7.21 -9.56 -23.94
N GLU A 290 -6.79 -10.79 -23.65
CA GLU A 290 -7.66 -11.96 -23.62
C GLU A 290 -7.80 -12.48 -22.19
N TYR A 291 -8.96 -13.08 -21.89
CA TYR A 291 -9.28 -13.60 -20.57
C TYR A 291 -9.74 -15.06 -20.65
N TYR A 292 -9.52 -15.83 -19.60
CA TYR A 292 -10.11 -17.15 -19.43
C TYR A 292 -11.61 -17.03 -19.21
N SER A 293 -12.41 -17.47 -20.18
CA SER A 293 -13.86 -17.27 -20.19
C SER A 293 -14.69 -18.52 -19.94
N ASN A 294 -14.06 -19.65 -19.64
CA ASN A 294 -14.76 -20.90 -19.36
C ASN A 294 -14.95 -21.06 -17.84
N SER A 295 -16.20 -21.03 -17.38
CA SER A 295 -16.55 -21.12 -15.95
C SER A 295 -16.18 -22.45 -15.29
N SER A 296 -15.86 -23.49 -16.08
CA SER A 296 -15.36 -24.77 -15.54
C SER A 296 -13.87 -24.77 -15.19
N GLU A 297 -13.11 -23.74 -15.60
CA GLU A 297 -11.68 -23.61 -15.29
C GLU A 297 -11.50 -22.88 -13.96
N ALA A 298 -11.77 -23.59 -12.85
CA ALA A 298 -11.61 -23.05 -11.50
C ALA A 298 -10.22 -22.44 -11.28
N GLY A 299 -10.16 -21.27 -10.65
CA GLY A 299 -8.93 -20.49 -10.43
C GLY A 299 -8.48 -19.65 -11.63
N ARG A 300 -8.74 -20.10 -12.86
CA ARG A 300 -8.40 -19.38 -14.10
C ARG A 300 -9.52 -18.46 -14.59
N TYR A 301 -10.77 -18.87 -14.44
CA TYR A 301 -11.93 -18.12 -14.94
C TYR A 301 -11.91 -16.64 -14.51
N GLY A 302 -12.06 -15.75 -15.49
CA GLY A 302 -12.00 -14.29 -15.31
C GLY A 302 -10.59 -13.70 -15.21
N LYS A 303 -9.52 -14.52 -15.22
CA LYS A 303 -8.13 -14.04 -15.21
C LYS A 303 -7.62 -13.72 -16.60
N GLU A 304 -6.65 -12.80 -16.66
CA GLU A 304 -5.92 -12.46 -17.87
C GLU A 304 -5.20 -13.68 -18.42
N LYS A 305 -5.36 -13.95 -19.71
CA LYS A 305 -4.76 -15.08 -20.40
C LYS A 305 -3.61 -14.65 -21.30
N LEU A 306 -3.79 -13.54 -22.02
CA LEU A 306 -2.82 -13.00 -22.97
C LEU A 306 -2.92 -11.48 -22.98
N ILE A 307 -1.77 -10.83 -22.97
CA ILE A 307 -1.62 -9.40 -23.28
C ILE A 307 -0.74 -9.30 -24.51
N VAL A 308 -1.14 -8.49 -25.48
CA VAL A 308 -0.31 -8.11 -26.63
C VAL A 308 -0.14 -6.60 -26.59
N GLU A 309 1.11 -6.14 -26.55
CA GLU A 309 1.48 -4.74 -26.51
C GLU A 309 1.54 -4.14 -27.92
N ALA A 310 1.54 -2.81 -28.01
CA ALA A 310 1.56 -2.08 -29.28
C ALA A 310 2.81 -2.32 -30.13
N ASP A 311 3.93 -2.74 -29.52
CA ASP A 311 5.17 -3.10 -30.22
C ASP A 311 5.18 -4.56 -30.73
N GLY A 312 4.09 -5.32 -30.50
CA GLY A 312 3.96 -6.72 -30.87
C GLY A 312 4.52 -7.70 -29.84
N SER A 313 5.16 -7.22 -28.76
CA SER A 313 5.52 -8.08 -27.64
C SER A 313 4.26 -8.60 -26.94
N TRP A 314 4.37 -9.76 -26.31
CA TRP A 314 3.20 -10.39 -25.67
C TRP A 314 3.58 -11.14 -24.40
N THR A 315 2.60 -11.31 -23.53
CA THR A 315 2.70 -12.11 -22.30
C THR A 315 1.48 -13.01 -22.13
N ARG A 316 1.70 -14.32 -21.99
CA ARG A 316 0.67 -15.30 -21.59
C ARG A 316 0.78 -15.63 -20.12
N PHE A 317 -0.35 -15.90 -19.49
CA PHE A 317 -0.41 -16.29 -18.08
C PHE A 317 -1.17 -17.60 -17.88
N ASP A 318 -0.74 -18.38 -16.88
CA ASP A 318 -1.48 -19.53 -16.40
C ASP A 318 -1.58 -19.53 -14.86
N TYR A 319 -2.65 -20.15 -14.36
CA TYR A 319 -3.02 -20.14 -12.94
C TYR A 319 -3.36 -21.55 -12.43
N ASP A 320 -3.14 -21.77 -11.14
CA ASP A 320 -3.63 -22.95 -10.43
C ASP A 320 -5.11 -22.83 -10.02
N SER A 321 -5.65 -23.86 -9.37
CA SER A 321 -7.04 -23.91 -8.90
C SER A 321 -7.40 -22.84 -7.88
N ASP A 322 -6.41 -22.28 -7.17
CA ASP A 322 -6.59 -21.22 -6.19
C ASP A 322 -6.53 -19.82 -6.84
N GLY A 323 -6.21 -19.76 -8.13
CA GLY A 323 -6.05 -18.54 -8.91
C GLY A 323 -4.70 -17.87 -8.77
N ARG A 324 -3.69 -18.60 -8.26
CA ARG A 324 -2.31 -18.11 -8.17
C ARG A 324 -1.61 -18.32 -9.49
N LYS A 325 -0.82 -17.33 -9.91
CA LYS A 325 -0.08 -17.38 -11.18
C LYS A 325 1.00 -18.45 -11.10
N ILE A 326 0.91 -19.51 -11.88
CA ILE A 326 1.92 -20.58 -11.94
C ILE A 326 2.86 -20.43 -13.12
N GLN A 327 2.48 -19.66 -14.13
CA GLN A 327 3.30 -19.46 -15.33
C GLN A 327 3.11 -18.06 -15.92
N GLU A 328 4.20 -17.51 -16.44
CA GLU A 328 4.25 -16.30 -17.25
C GLU A 328 5.19 -16.55 -18.43
N VAL A 329 4.70 -16.37 -19.65
CA VAL A 329 5.47 -16.62 -20.87
C VAL A 329 5.48 -15.35 -21.68
N THR A 330 6.66 -14.78 -21.92
CA THR A 330 6.81 -13.56 -22.70
C THR A 330 7.49 -13.84 -24.03
N SER A 331 7.16 -13.02 -25.03
CA SER A 331 7.77 -13.09 -26.36
C SER A 331 9.29 -13.11 -26.31
N TRP A 332 9.92 -14.02 -27.06
CA TRP A 332 11.36 -13.98 -27.33
C TRP A 332 11.57 -13.53 -28.77
N LEU A 333 12.10 -12.31 -28.95
CA LEU A 333 12.14 -11.65 -30.25
C LEU A 333 10.73 -11.61 -30.87
N ASP A 334 10.62 -11.76 -32.19
CA ASP A 334 9.37 -11.67 -32.95
C ASP A 334 8.54 -12.98 -32.94
N SER A 335 8.69 -13.82 -31.91
CA SER A 335 7.92 -15.06 -31.78
C SER A 335 6.42 -14.77 -31.68
N ALA A 336 5.57 -15.59 -32.29
CA ALA A 336 4.11 -15.43 -32.18
C ALA A 336 3.56 -15.90 -30.81
N PRO A 337 2.43 -15.36 -30.32
CA PRO A 337 1.80 -15.79 -29.06
C PRO A 337 1.43 -17.27 -28.99
N SER A 338 1.39 -17.99 -30.11
CA SER A 338 1.06 -19.41 -30.17
C SER A 338 2.26 -20.35 -30.03
N VAL A 339 3.49 -19.82 -29.96
CA VAL A 339 4.68 -20.68 -29.84
C VAL A 339 4.67 -21.47 -28.52
N PRO A 340 5.30 -22.66 -28.49
CA PRO A 340 5.57 -23.37 -27.25
C PRO A 340 6.47 -22.54 -26.32
N GLU A 341 6.37 -22.76 -25.01
CA GLU A 341 7.13 -22.04 -23.99
C GLU A 341 8.65 -22.24 -24.14
N ALA A 342 9.06 -23.40 -24.66
CA ALA A 342 10.45 -23.70 -24.99
C ALA A 342 11.04 -22.83 -26.13
N GLN A 343 10.24 -22.00 -26.80
CA GLN A 343 10.69 -21.03 -27.81
C GLN A 343 10.55 -19.58 -27.36
N ALA A 344 10.24 -19.36 -26.07
CA ALA A 344 9.96 -18.07 -25.48
C ALA A 344 10.84 -17.82 -24.23
N PHE A 345 10.59 -16.70 -23.55
CA PHE A 345 11.02 -16.53 -22.16
C PHE A 345 9.89 -17.01 -21.25
N GLU A 346 10.20 -17.90 -20.31
CA GLU A 346 9.23 -18.51 -19.41
C GLU A 346 9.64 -18.24 -17.96
N ARG A 347 8.69 -17.85 -17.12
CA ARG A 347 8.81 -17.83 -15.67
C ARG A 347 7.77 -18.76 -15.06
N VAL A 348 8.22 -19.73 -14.29
CA VAL A 348 7.39 -20.73 -13.60
C VAL A 348 7.43 -20.46 -12.11
N TYR A 349 6.27 -20.46 -11.48
CA TYR A 349 6.10 -20.25 -10.04
C TYR A 349 5.61 -21.55 -9.40
N SER A 350 6.19 -21.91 -8.26
CA SER A 350 5.66 -22.93 -7.37
C SER A 350 5.47 -22.37 -5.98
N TYR A 351 4.36 -22.73 -5.36
CA TYR A 351 3.94 -22.29 -4.03
C TYR A 351 4.22 -23.35 -2.95
N THR A 352 4.77 -24.50 -3.34
CA THR A 352 5.11 -25.57 -2.40
C THR A 352 6.29 -25.17 -1.51
N PRO A 353 6.16 -25.21 -0.17
CA PRO A 353 7.27 -24.97 0.76
C PRO A 353 8.53 -25.76 0.42
N VAL A 354 9.67 -25.06 0.45
CA VAL A 354 11.00 -25.66 0.21
C VAL A 354 11.82 -25.84 1.49
N ASP A 355 11.43 -25.16 2.56
CA ASP A 355 11.97 -25.32 3.91
C ASP A 355 10.88 -25.94 4.78
N SER A 356 11.23 -26.93 5.60
CA SER A 356 10.26 -27.64 6.46
C SER A 356 9.64 -26.76 7.55
N ARG A 357 10.20 -25.58 7.81
CA ARG A 357 9.65 -24.59 8.76
C ARG A 357 8.64 -23.66 8.09
N ASP A 358 8.68 -23.50 6.77
CA ASP A 358 7.69 -22.73 6.02
C ASP A 358 6.39 -23.52 5.94
N THR A 359 5.37 -22.99 6.60
CA THR A 359 4.00 -23.50 6.52
C THR A 359 3.17 -22.41 5.86
N ALA A 360 2.81 -22.63 4.59
CA ALA A 360 2.00 -21.67 3.84
C ALA A 360 0.60 -21.53 4.46
N ASP A 361 0.11 -20.29 4.55
CA ASP A 361 -1.29 -20.01 4.88
C ASP A 361 -2.22 -20.57 3.77
N ASP A 362 -3.51 -20.82 4.10
CA ASP A 362 -4.54 -21.34 3.17
C ASP A 362 -4.64 -20.55 1.84
N PHE A 363 -4.23 -19.29 1.86
CA PHE A 363 -4.09 -18.47 0.67
C PHE A 363 -2.83 -17.62 0.76
N ASP A 364 -1.76 -18.14 0.17
CA ASP A 364 -0.47 -17.48 0.08
C ASP A 364 -0.01 -17.42 -1.38
N ILE A 365 0.10 -16.20 -1.91
CA ILE A 365 0.51 -15.91 -3.28
C ILE A 365 2.00 -15.61 -3.39
N ARG A 366 2.78 -15.77 -2.31
CA ARG A 366 4.23 -15.65 -2.36
C ARG A 366 4.83 -16.93 -2.94
N PRO A 367 5.50 -16.89 -4.10
CA PRO A 367 6.09 -18.10 -4.66
C PRO A 367 7.23 -18.59 -3.76
N ARG A 368 7.33 -19.90 -3.57
CA ARG A 368 8.43 -20.58 -2.86
C ARG A 368 9.55 -20.98 -3.81
N THR A 369 9.23 -21.15 -5.09
CA THR A 369 10.22 -21.35 -6.15
C THR A 369 9.83 -20.52 -7.36
N VAL A 370 10.81 -19.83 -7.93
CA VAL A 370 10.69 -19.13 -9.22
C VAL A 370 11.79 -19.65 -10.14
N ILE A 371 11.41 -20.17 -11.30
CA ILE A 371 12.34 -20.65 -12.33
C ILE A 371 12.14 -19.80 -13.57
N GLU A 372 13.22 -19.21 -14.07
CA GLU A 372 13.24 -18.48 -15.35
C GLU A 372 13.95 -19.34 -16.39
N LYS A 373 13.35 -19.46 -17.56
CA LYS A 373 13.91 -20.18 -18.72
C LYS A 373 13.92 -19.28 -19.94
N THR A 374 14.94 -19.43 -20.77
CA THR A 374 15.05 -18.78 -22.07
C THR A 374 15.27 -19.88 -23.11
N LEU A 375 14.37 -19.98 -24.09
CA LEU A 375 14.42 -21.04 -25.10
C LEU A 375 14.47 -22.45 -24.49
N GLY A 376 13.67 -22.66 -23.43
CA GLY A 376 13.59 -23.92 -22.69
C GLY A 376 14.76 -24.22 -21.75
N VAL A 377 15.81 -23.39 -21.74
CA VAL A 377 16.97 -23.54 -20.85
C VAL A 377 16.78 -22.71 -19.60
N GLU A 378 16.89 -23.33 -18.42
CA GLU A 378 16.85 -22.61 -17.14
C GLU A 378 18.04 -21.66 -17.04
N THR A 379 17.75 -20.37 -16.88
CA THR A 379 18.74 -19.29 -16.75
C THR A 379 18.82 -18.76 -15.33
N SER A 380 17.78 -18.97 -14.52
CA SER A 380 17.73 -18.50 -13.14
C SER A 380 16.74 -19.35 -12.33
N ARG A 381 17.11 -19.63 -11.08
CA ARG A 381 16.28 -20.32 -10.11
C ARG A 381 16.45 -19.65 -8.77
N ARG A 382 15.33 -19.29 -8.16
CA ARG A 382 15.24 -18.65 -6.86
C ARG A 382 14.28 -19.43 -5.98
N TYR A 383 14.65 -19.54 -4.73
CA TYR A 383 13.86 -20.17 -3.69
C TYR A 383 13.54 -19.14 -2.62
N PHE A 384 12.35 -19.26 -2.06
CA PHE A 384 11.88 -18.43 -0.98
C PHE A 384 11.32 -19.31 0.14
N ALA A 385 11.61 -18.95 1.38
CA ALA A 385 10.99 -19.55 2.55
C ALA A 385 10.56 -18.46 3.52
N TYR A 386 9.34 -18.60 4.04
CA TYR A 386 8.72 -17.64 4.96
C TYR A 386 8.24 -18.38 6.19
N TYR A 387 8.78 -18.08 7.37
CA TYR A 387 8.34 -18.76 8.60
C TYR A 387 8.56 -17.91 9.84
N THR A 388 7.80 -18.21 10.89
CA THR A 388 8.07 -17.71 12.24
C THR A 388 8.83 -18.78 13.00
N ASP A 389 10.03 -18.45 13.50
CA ASP A 389 10.83 -19.37 14.30
C ASP A 389 10.12 -19.65 15.63
N SER A 390 9.82 -20.92 15.92
CA SER A 390 9.02 -21.31 17.08
C SER A 390 9.71 -21.07 18.42
N ASN A 391 11.05 -20.93 18.45
CA ASN A 391 11.80 -20.73 19.69
C ASN A 391 11.90 -19.25 20.05
N THR A 392 12.03 -18.39 19.05
CA THR A 392 12.27 -16.94 19.22
C THR A 392 11.03 -16.10 18.94
N GLY A 393 10.05 -16.64 18.20
CA GLY A 393 8.90 -15.90 17.69
C GLY A 393 9.27 -14.88 16.62
N GLU A 394 10.48 -14.94 16.04
CA GLU A 394 10.96 -14.03 15.01
C GLU A 394 10.51 -14.50 13.62
N PHE A 395 10.02 -13.57 12.81
CA PHE A 395 9.69 -13.87 11.42
C PHE A 395 10.98 -13.88 10.58
N VAL A 396 11.13 -14.88 9.73
CA VAL A 396 12.29 -15.10 8.89
C VAL A 396 11.86 -15.24 7.44
N GLU A 397 12.48 -14.46 6.58
CA GLU A 397 12.43 -14.60 5.13
C GLU A 397 13.80 -15.05 4.63
N ILE A 398 13.81 -16.07 3.79
CA ILE A 398 15.00 -16.57 3.14
C ILE A 398 14.83 -16.45 1.65
N GLU A 399 15.81 -15.84 1.00
CA GLU A 399 15.94 -15.82 -0.45
C GLU A 399 17.22 -16.56 -0.82
N GLU A 400 17.09 -17.59 -1.65
CA GLU A 400 18.24 -18.37 -2.12
C GLU A 400 18.28 -18.40 -3.64
N LYS A 401 19.37 -17.90 -4.22
CA LYS A 401 19.61 -17.91 -5.67
C LYS A 401 20.57 -19.03 -6.04
N ALA A 402 20.11 -19.96 -6.86
CA ALA A 402 20.95 -21.04 -7.38
C ALA A 402 22.01 -20.47 -8.34
N THR A 403 23.24 -20.98 -8.24
CA THR A 403 24.36 -20.63 -9.12
C THR A 403 24.51 -21.58 -10.31
N VAL A 404 23.80 -22.71 -10.29
CA VAL A 404 23.82 -23.74 -11.32
C VAL A 404 22.39 -24.24 -11.54
N GLN A 405 22.07 -24.64 -12.76
CA GLN A 405 20.77 -25.16 -13.15
C GLN A 405 20.34 -26.36 -12.29
N GLY A 406 19.07 -26.37 -11.88
CA GLY A 406 18.43 -27.53 -11.24
C GLY A 406 18.92 -27.85 -9.83
N VAL A 407 19.75 -27.00 -9.24
CA VAL A 407 20.23 -27.17 -7.86
C VAL A 407 19.08 -27.03 -6.87
N ALA A 408 19.00 -27.93 -5.91
CA ALA A 408 17.99 -27.93 -4.86
C ALA A 408 18.24 -26.82 -3.82
N TYR A 409 17.17 -26.44 -3.12
CA TYR A 409 17.23 -25.52 -1.98
C TYR A 409 18.23 -26.01 -0.91
N GLY A 410 19.00 -25.08 -0.32
CA GLY A 410 19.97 -25.34 0.72
C GLY A 410 21.35 -25.81 0.22
N ALA A 411 21.60 -25.77 -1.10
CA ALA A 411 22.89 -26.16 -1.64
C ALA A 411 23.99 -25.16 -1.27
N ALA A 412 25.18 -25.66 -0.95
CA ALA A 412 26.31 -24.83 -0.50
C ALA A 412 26.81 -23.81 -1.55
N SER A 413 26.53 -24.05 -2.83
CA SER A 413 26.89 -23.13 -3.91
C SER A 413 25.86 -22.01 -4.12
N SER A 414 24.69 -22.09 -3.50
CA SER A 414 23.64 -21.10 -3.65
C SER A 414 23.96 -19.82 -2.88
N LEU A 415 23.58 -18.67 -3.46
CA LEU A 415 23.70 -17.38 -2.81
C LEU A 415 22.48 -17.16 -1.91
N ARG A 416 22.68 -17.17 -0.60
CA ARG A 416 21.59 -17.11 0.39
C ARG A 416 21.56 -15.78 1.12
N THR A 417 20.41 -15.11 1.09
CA THR A 417 20.10 -13.94 1.93
C THR A 417 19.09 -14.35 2.98
N VAL A 418 19.34 -14.02 4.25
CA VAL A 418 18.40 -14.28 5.36
C VAL A 418 18.01 -12.95 5.98
N ARG A 419 16.72 -12.65 5.97
CA ARG A 419 16.13 -11.49 6.63
C ARG A 419 15.40 -11.99 7.87
N THR A 420 15.72 -11.43 9.02
CA THR A 420 15.07 -11.73 10.29
C THR A 420 14.40 -10.48 10.79
N TYR A 421 13.18 -10.61 11.29
CA TYR A 421 12.36 -9.53 11.81
C TYR A 421 12.11 -9.76 13.30
N TYR A 422 12.05 -8.67 14.06
CA TYR A 422 11.77 -8.73 15.48
C TYR A 422 10.44 -9.42 15.77
N SER A 423 10.44 -10.27 16.79
CA SER A 423 9.24 -10.98 17.24
C SER A 423 8.10 -10.02 17.61
N MET A 424 6.86 -10.49 17.48
CA MET A 424 5.67 -9.81 18.03
C MET A 424 5.69 -9.62 19.55
N TYR A 425 6.58 -10.32 20.26
CA TYR A 425 6.80 -10.16 21.70
C TYR A 425 7.89 -9.12 22.05
N SER A 426 8.52 -8.51 21.05
CA SER A 426 9.55 -7.47 21.25
C SER A 426 8.93 -6.17 21.79
N LEU A 427 9.75 -5.17 22.10
CA LEU A 427 9.26 -3.82 22.41
C LEU A 427 8.49 -3.22 21.22
N GLN A 428 7.50 -2.36 21.47
CA GLN A 428 6.67 -1.73 20.42
C GLN A 428 7.50 -1.02 19.34
N SER A 429 8.61 -0.39 19.73
CA SER A 429 9.54 0.25 18.80
C SER A 429 10.14 -0.73 17.78
N ARG A 430 10.21 -2.03 18.12
CA ARG A 430 10.88 -3.10 17.36
C ARG A 430 9.92 -4.07 16.68
N LYS A 431 8.78 -4.44 17.28
CA LYS A 431 7.90 -5.55 16.83
C LYS A 431 7.68 -5.55 15.31
N GLY A 432 8.01 -6.68 14.67
CA GLY A 432 7.86 -6.91 13.22
C GLY A 432 8.71 -6.03 12.31
N ARG A 433 9.57 -5.15 12.84
CA ARG A 433 10.55 -4.42 12.05
C ARG A 433 11.73 -5.33 11.72
N LEU A 434 12.42 -5.02 10.63
CA LEU A 434 13.61 -5.73 10.21
C LEU A 434 14.65 -5.70 11.33
N LYS A 435 15.19 -6.85 11.73
CA LYS A 435 16.21 -6.99 12.77
C LYS A 435 17.59 -7.21 12.16
N SER A 436 17.68 -8.03 11.12
CA SER A 436 18.95 -8.26 10.43
C SER A 436 18.78 -8.77 9.01
N VAL A 437 19.79 -8.51 8.17
CA VAL A 437 19.96 -9.08 6.84
C VAL A 437 21.35 -9.70 6.75
N LEU A 438 21.43 -11.02 6.67
CA LEU A 438 22.66 -11.74 6.36
C LEU A 438 22.75 -11.93 4.84
N HIS A 439 23.80 -11.42 4.23
CA HIS A 439 24.03 -11.50 2.78
C HIS A 439 24.90 -12.72 2.41
N PRO A 440 24.87 -13.15 1.12
CA PRO A 440 25.64 -14.31 0.66
C PRO A 440 27.16 -14.15 0.76
N ASP A 441 27.65 -12.92 0.78
CA ASP A 441 29.07 -12.58 0.88
C ASP A 441 29.60 -12.62 2.33
N GLY A 442 28.75 -12.99 3.29
CA GLY A 442 29.09 -13.01 4.71
C GLY A 442 29.04 -11.62 5.36
N ASN A 443 28.50 -10.59 4.71
CA ASN A 443 28.17 -9.35 5.41
C ASN A 443 26.82 -9.46 6.11
N ILE A 444 26.69 -8.87 7.29
CA ILE A 444 25.42 -8.78 8.02
C ILE A 444 25.11 -7.33 8.34
N VAL A 445 23.90 -6.91 7.99
CA VAL A 445 23.32 -5.63 8.39
C VAL A 445 22.38 -5.89 9.54
N THR A 446 22.54 -5.19 10.66
CA THR A 446 21.64 -5.30 11.82
C THR A 446 20.94 -3.97 12.06
N HIS A 447 19.67 -4.05 12.44
CA HIS A 447 18.84 -2.91 12.77
C HIS A 447 18.45 -2.97 14.24
N ASP A 448 18.48 -1.84 14.92
CA ASP A 448 17.88 -1.67 16.24
C ASP A 448 17.02 -0.41 16.29
N TYR A 449 16.00 -0.42 17.13
CA TYR A 449 15.00 0.63 17.23
C TYR A 449 14.74 1.02 18.66
N ILE A 450 14.84 2.32 18.90
CA ILE A 450 14.65 2.94 20.19
C ILE A 450 13.56 4.01 20.06
N GLN A 451 12.68 4.05 21.04
CA GLN A 451 11.72 5.12 21.25
C GLN A 451 11.60 5.27 22.78
N HIS A 452 12.25 6.30 23.36
CA HIS A 452 12.44 6.46 24.81
C HIS A 452 12.02 7.85 25.29
N SER A 453 11.27 7.93 26.39
CA SER A 453 11.14 9.20 27.13
C SER A 453 12.43 9.51 27.92
N LEU A 454 12.69 10.80 28.18
CA LEU A 454 13.71 11.25 29.13
C LEU A 454 13.21 11.18 30.59
N HIS A 455 12.36 10.21 30.95
CA HIS A 455 12.01 9.97 32.36
C HIS A 455 12.83 8.79 32.90
N ALA A 456 13.76 9.12 33.79
CA ALA A 456 14.61 8.14 34.44
C ALA A 456 13.75 7.18 35.28
N ASP A 457 14.02 5.89 35.14
CA ASP A 457 13.65 4.77 36.02
C ASP A 457 12.54 3.80 35.54
N TYR A 458 12.00 3.93 34.33
CA TYR A 458 11.13 2.90 33.74
C TYR A 458 11.26 2.84 32.21
N TYR A 459 11.48 1.64 31.64
CA TYR A 459 11.51 1.41 30.18
C TYR A 459 10.10 1.45 29.61
N ASP A 460 9.50 2.64 29.54
CA ASP A 460 8.19 2.81 28.92
C ASP A 460 8.30 3.24 27.46
N TYR A 461 7.36 2.76 26.65
CA TYR A 461 7.15 3.24 25.29
C TYR A 461 6.51 4.63 25.36
N ASP A 462 7.16 5.64 24.80
CA ASP A 462 6.62 7.00 24.73
C ASP A 462 6.42 7.39 23.27
N ILE A 463 5.16 7.54 22.88
CA ILE A 463 4.78 7.90 21.52
C ILE A 463 5.27 9.31 21.13
N ASN A 464 5.47 10.19 22.12
CA ASN A 464 5.93 11.56 21.93
C ASN A 464 7.45 11.66 21.88
N ALA A 465 8.17 10.57 22.12
CA ALA A 465 9.60 10.51 21.99
C ALA A 465 10.05 10.40 20.53
N ASP A 466 11.26 10.90 20.28
CA ASP A 466 11.95 10.67 19.02
C ASP A 466 12.16 9.16 18.79
N PHE A 467 11.91 8.74 17.56
CA PHE A 467 12.19 7.40 17.08
C PHE A 467 13.61 7.34 16.52
N VAL A 468 14.45 6.48 17.07
CA VAL A 468 15.84 6.30 16.65
C VAL A 468 16.03 4.91 16.05
N GLU A 469 16.52 4.85 14.82
CA GLU A 469 16.96 3.63 14.14
C GLU A 469 18.49 3.59 14.08
N PHE A 470 19.06 2.46 14.47
CA PHE A 470 20.46 2.13 14.28
C PHE A 470 20.56 1.11 13.17
N VAL A 471 21.45 1.32 12.20
CA VAL A 471 21.75 0.39 11.12
C VAL A 471 23.25 0.16 11.09
N ASP A 472 23.68 -1.03 11.49
CA ASP A 472 25.08 -1.40 11.57
C ASP A 472 25.42 -2.44 10.52
N THR A 473 26.60 -2.35 9.92
CA THR A 473 27.15 -3.35 8.98
C THR A 473 28.39 -4.01 9.57
N TYR A 474 28.36 -5.34 9.66
CA TYR A 474 29.44 -6.18 10.18
C TYR A 474 29.85 -7.26 9.17
N ALA A 475 31.03 -7.84 9.38
CA ALA A 475 31.33 -9.15 8.81
C ALA A 475 30.70 -10.24 9.69
N PHE A 476 30.26 -11.33 9.07
CA PHE A 476 29.73 -12.50 9.72
C PHE A 476 30.69 -13.68 9.50
N VAL A 477 31.43 -14.03 10.53
CA VAL A 477 32.51 -15.03 10.46
C VAL A 477 32.27 -16.07 11.54
N ASP A 478 32.24 -17.35 11.16
CA ASP A 478 32.04 -18.49 12.07
C ASP A 478 30.82 -18.35 13.01
N GLY A 479 29.73 -17.78 12.49
CA GLY A 479 28.49 -17.59 13.25
C GLY A 479 28.47 -16.37 14.15
N LEU A 480 29.52 -15.53 14.11
CA LEU A 480 29.67 -14.35 14.96
C LEU A 480 29.70 -13.07 14.13
N GLN A 481 29.08 -12.02 14.67
CA GLN A 481 29.18 -10.67 14.15
C GLN A 481 30.53 -10.07 14.56
N VAL A 482 31.32 -9.61 13.59
CA VAL A 482 32.66 -9.07 13.81
C VAL A 482 32.76 -7.69 13.16
N ALA A 483 33.08 -6.68 13.98
CA ALA A 483 33.40 -5.35 13.48
C ALA A 483 34.81 -5.35 12.85
N ILE A 484 34.90 -4.94 11.58
CA ILE A 484 36.16 -4.91 10.84
C ILE A 484 36.60 -3.45 10.65
N PRO A 485 37.82 -3.07 11.10
CA PRO A 485 38.33 -1.72 10.94
C PRO A 485 38.26 -1.24 9.49
N GLY A 486 37.70 -0.05 9.27
CA GLY A 486 37.56 0.58 7.95
C GLY A 486 36.54 -0.08 7.01
N LYS A 487 35.83 -1.13 7.45
CA LYS A 487 34.81 -1.84 6.64
C LYS A 487 33.44 -1.88 7.30
N SER A 488 33.38 -1.90 8.63
CA SER A 488 32.13 -1.81 9.37
C SER A 488 31.64 -0.38 9.48
N THR A 489 30.36 -0.17 9.23
CA THR A 489 29.71 1.15 9.25
C THR A 489 28.52 1.13 10.20
N ARG A 490 28.17 2.30 10.74
CA ARG A 490 26.96 2.52 11.53
C ARG A 490 26.26 3.76 11.02
N ARG A 491 24.95 3.66 10.81
CA ARG A 491 24.06 4.78 10.49
C ARG A 491 23.06 4.91 11.62
N ILE A 492 22.88 6.11 12.14
CA ILE A 492 21.88 6.42 13.16
C ILE A 492 20.92 7.42 12.53
N VAL A 493 19.64 7.09 12.49
CA VAL A 493 18.56 7.92 11.94
C VAL A 493 17.63 8.27 13.08
N THR A 494 17.49 9.55 13.38
CA THR A 494 16.54 10.06 14.38
C THR A 494 15.38 10.71 13.66
N LYS A 495 14.17 10.32 14.04
CA LYS A 495 12.93 10.93 13.60
C LYS A 495 12.18 11.49 14.78
N SER A 496 11.48 12.61 14.59
CA SER A 496 10.56 13.12 15.61
C SER A 496 9.38 12.15 15.82
N SER A 497 8.61 12.36 16.89
CA SER A 497 7.37 11.62 17.19
C SER A 497 6.36 11.63 16.03
N VAL A 498 6.33 12.70 15.23
CA VAL A 498 5.48 12.82 14.04
C VAL A 498 6.10 12.21 12.77
N GLY A 499 7.32 11.66 12.86
CA GLY A 499 7.98 10.90 11.80
C GLY A 499 8.95 11.67 10.90
N ASN A 500 9.21 12.96 11.18
CA ASN A 500 10.16 13.75 10.39
C ASN A 500 11.59 13.35 10.68
N LEU A 501 12.42 13.28 9.64
CA LEU A 501 13.86 13.04 9.81
C LEU A 501 14.49 14.28 10.45
N THR A 502 14.96 14.18 11.71
CA THR A 502 15.62 15.29 12.42
C THR A 502 17.14 15.14 12.44
N SER A 503 17.66 13.92 12.37
CA SER A 503 19.11 13.69 12.30
C SER A 503 19.47 12.40 11.56
N GLU A 504 20.57 12.45 10.80
CA GLU A 504 21.26 11.28 10.28
C GLU A 504 22.75 11.36 10.58
N LYS A 505 23.30 10.39 11.30
CA LYS A 505 24.73 10.29 11.60
C LYS A 505 25.32 9.02 11.01
N ARG A 506 26.54 9.10 10.48
CA ARG A 506 27.28 7.96 9.93
C ARG A 506 28.63 7.83 10.60
N TYR A 507 29.01 6.59 10.86
CA TYR A 507 30.24 6.21 11.53
C TYR A 507 30.93 5.07 10.77
N VAL A 508 32.24 4.98 10.94
CA VAL A 508 33.07 3.85 10.54
C VAL A 508 33.76 3.28 11.77
N TYR A 509 33.90 1.97 11.85
CA TYR A 509 34.66 1.34 12.93
C TYR A 509 36.16 1.52 12.68
N ASP A 510 36.91 2.09 13.62
CA ASP A 510 38.36 2.35 13.49
C ASP A 510 39.25 1.21 14.01
N GLY A 511 38.65 0.17 14.60
CA GLY A 511 39.33 -0.95 15.25
C GLY A 511 39.31 -0.92 16.77
N THR A 512 38.83 0.18 17.36
CA THR A 512 38.59 0.32 18.80
C THR A 512 37.22 0.92 19.09
N SER A 513 36.75 1.84 18.26
CA SER A 513 35.53 2.61 18.48
C SER A 513 34.83 2.97 17.15
N TRP A 514 33.62 3.52 17.26
CA TRP A 514 32.89 4.08 16.13
C TRP A 514 33.29 5.54 15.92
N ALA A 515 34.05 5.82 14.86
CA ALA A 515 34.45 7.16 14.48
C ALA A 515 33.39 7.79 13.55
N GLN A 516 32.84 8.95 13.94
CA GLN A 516 31.85 9.66 13.12
C GLN A 516 32.51 10.22 11.85
N ILE A 517 31.91 9.95 10.69
CA ILE A 517 32.39 10.43 9.39
C ILE A 517 31.47 11.48 8.78
N SER A 518 30.18 11.44 9.10
CA SER A 518 29.22 12.47 8.68
C SER A 518 28.06 12.57 9.66
N ALA A 519 27.41 13.71 9.68
CA ALA A 519 26.21 14.00 10.43
C ALA A 519 25.48 15.09 9.68
N THR A 520 24.18 14.90 9.56
CA THR A 520 23.25 15.88 9.03
C THR A 520 22.15 16.06 10.06
N THR A 521 21.88 17.31 10.44
CA THR A 521 20.74 17.66 11.28
C THR A 521 19.76 18.47 10.44
N GLN A 522 18.48 18.19 10.62
CA GLN A 522 17.39 18.90 9.98
C GLN A 522 16.60 19.63 11.06
N GLU A 523 16.45 20.93 10.85
CA GLU A 523 15.64 21.79 11.69
C GLU A 523 14.38 22.19 10.92
N PHE A 524 13.25 22.10 11.62
CA PHE A 524 11.93 22.50 11.17
C PHE A 524 11.58 23.74 11.99
N SER A 525 11.24 24.87 11.35
CA SER A 525 11.15 26.15 12.07
C SER A 525 9.84 26.37 12.82
N ASP A 526 8.83 25.54 12.52
CA ASP A 526 7.52 25.51 13.17
C ASP A 526 6.84 24.12 13.03
N GLU A 527 5.72 23.88 13.70
CA GLU A 527 4.99 22.60 13.59
C GLU A 527 4.37 22.36 12.20
N LEU A 528 4.29 23.39 11.37
CA LEU A 528 3.78 23.34 9.99
C LEU A 528 4.80 22.73 9.04
N SER A 529 6.05 23.14 9.20
CA SER A 529 7.20 22.60 8.52
C SER A 529 7.47 21.14 8.89
N MET A 530 7.03 20.71 10.06
CA MET A 530 6.98 19.32 10.49
C MET A 530 5.97 18.46 9.68
N LYS A 531 5.32 19.01 8.65
CA LYS A 531 4.56 18.26 7.63
C LYS A 531 5.22 18.23 6.26
N GLY A 532 6.50 18.61 6.17
CA GLY A 532 7.35 18.42 4.99
C GLY A 532 7.81 19.69 4.27
N PHE A 533 7.56 20.86 4.85
CA PHE A 533 7.67 22.16 4.17
C PHE A 533 8.59 23.15 4.87
N GLN A 534 9.59 22.70 5.63
CA GLN A 534 10.77 23.54 5.88
C GLN A 534 11.94 22.68 6.27
N LEU A 535 13.12 23.05 5.75
CA LEU A 535 14.30 22.24 5.88
C LEU A 535 15.53 23.15 5.91
N THR A 536 16.11 23.31 7.10
CA THR A 536 17.51 23.72 7.23
C THR A 536 18.33 22.46 7.49
N SER A 537 19.24 22.11 6.57
CA SER A 537 20.13 20.96 6.67
C SER A 537 21.55 21.41 6.98
N ARG A 538 22.12 20.92 8.09
CA ARG A 538 23.46 21.27 8.55
C ARG A 538 24.40 20.08 8.57
N SER A 539 25.64 20.29 8.11
CA SER A 539 26.77 19.35 8.12
C SER A 539 27.43 19.24 9.51
N VAL A 540 28.30 18.24 9.72
CA VAL A 540 29.06 17.98 10.98
C VAL A 540 29.80 19.21 11.50
N ASP A 541 30.32 20.03 10.59
CA ASP A 541 31.09 21.23 10.90
C ASP A 541 30.23 22.48 11.12
N GLY A 542 28.90 22.30 11.21
CA GLY A 542 27.94 23.37 11.41
C GLY A 542 27.64 24.18 10.15
N ARG A 543 28.17 23.78 8.98
CA ARG A 543 27.86 24.43 7.70
C ARG A 543 26.42 24.15 7.28
N THR A 544 25.69 25.20 6.93
CA THR A 544 24.39 25.09 6.27
C THR A 544 24.61 24.60 4.84
N VAL A 545 24.06 23.43 4.52
CA VAL A 545 24.15 22.80 3.19
C VAL A 545 22.90 23.13 2.38
N LEU A 546 21.78 23.39 3.06
CA LEU A 546 20.52 23.80 2.45
C LEU A 546 19.71 24.56 3.49
N ASP A 547 19.11 25.67 3.08
CA ASP A 547 18.10 26.39 3.82
C ASP A 547 16.91 26.68 2.90
N GLN A 548 15.70 26.38 3.35
CA GLN A 548 14.48 26.54 2.56
C GLN A 548 13.36 27.12 3.39
N SER A 549 12.61 28.05 2.81
CA SER A 549 11.35 28.57 3.33
C SER A 549 10.22 28.21 2.36
N TRP A 550 9.04 27.95 2.91
CA TRP A 550 7.88 27.53 2.13
C TRP A 550 6.64 28.32 2.53
N SER A 551 5.63 28.33 1.67
CA SER A 551 4.25 28.71 1.97
C SER A 551 3.35 27.64 1.37
N GLY A 552 2.69 26.87 2.24
CA GLY A 552 2.06 25.62 1.85
C GLY A 552 3.04 24.69 1.09
N PRO A 553 2.68 24.16 -0.09
CA PRO A 553 3.55 23.30 -0.88
C PRO A 553 4.59 24.04 -1.73
N LEU A 554 4.64 25.37 -1.69
CA LEU A 554 5.53 26.16 -2.55
C LEU A 554 6.79 26.60 -1.82
N VAL A 555 7.96 26.36 -2.41
CA VAL A 555 9.22 26.95 -1.95
C VAL A 555 9.19 28.45 -2.24
N THR A 556 9.27 29.26 -1.20
CA THR A 556 9.30 30.72 -1.29
C THR A 556 10.72 31.28 -1.26
N ALA A 557 11.63 30.59 -0.58
CA ALA A 557 13.06 30.90 -0.58
C ALA A 557 13.88 29.62 -0.49
N ARG A 558 15.05 29.64 -1.12
CA ARG A 558 16.04 28.56 -1.05
C ARG A 558 17.42 29.18 -1.08
N THR A 559 18.29 28.71 -0.20
CA THR A 559 19.71 28.99 -0.22
C THR A 559 20.45 27.66 -0.16
N ASP A 560 21.29 27.38 -1.15
CA ASP A 560 22.15 26.19 -1.14
C ASP A 560 23.50 26.43 -0.46
N GLU A 561 24.36 25.40 -0.43
CA GLU A 561 25.72 25.49 0.15
C GLU A 561 26.57 26.59 -0.52
N ALA A 562 26.30 26.94 -1.78
CA ALA A 562 27.00 28.00 -2.48
C ALA A 562 26.44 29.41 -2.18
N GLY A 563 25.36 29.49 -1.41
CA GLY A 563 24.67 30.74 -1.07
C GLY A 563 23.74 31.25 -2.17
N THR A 564 23.27 30.37 -3.04
CA THR A 564 22.45 30.70 -4.23
C THR A 564 20.97 30.48 -4.02
#